data_AF-A0A7Y2TBF3-F1
#
_entry.id   AF-A0A7Y2TBF3-F1
#
_cell.length_a   1.000
_cell.length_b   1.000
_cell.length_c   1.000
_cell.angle_alpha   90.00
_cell.angle_beta   90.00
_cell.angle_gamma   90.00
#
_symmetry.space_group_name_H-M   'P 1'
#
loop_
_entity.id
_entity.type
_entity.pdbx_description
1 polymer ?
#
loop_
_entity_poly.entity_id
_entity_poly.type
_entity_poly.pdbx_seq_one_letter_code
_entity_poly.pdbx_strand_id
1 'polypeptide(L)' 'MGKKVEVAGIMGPIWFMGWLFTIGFLKVTFFKGLLALIIWPYYLGSYFSAL' A
#
# COMPACT_ATOMS: atom_id res chain seq x y z
N MET A 1 -6.81 28.83 21.99
CA MET A 1 -6.48 29.09 20.57
C MET A 1 -6.16 27.74 19.92
N GLY A 2 -7.06 27.23 19.07
CA GLY A 2 -6.96 25.87 18.51
C GLY A 2 -5.81 25.75 17.52
N LYS A 3 -5.00 24.70 17.66
CA LYS A 3 -3.79 24.46 16.88
C LYS A 3 -4.20 24.08 15.44
N LYS A 4 -3.72 24.82 14.43
CA LYS A 4 -3.88 24.43 13.01
C LYS A 4 -3.07 23.15 12.78
N VAL A 5 -3.74 22.09 12.36
CA VAL A 5 -3.10 20.84 11.96
C VAL A 5 -2.92 20.88 10.44
N GLU A 6 -1.74 21.30 10.00
CA GLU A 6 -1.37 21.24 8.57
C GLU A 6 -0.90 19.83 8.24
N VAL A 7 -1.83 18.98 7.76
CA VAL A 7 -1.50 17.67 7.19
C VAL A 7 -1.43 17.80 5.68
N ALA A 8 -0.27 18.23 5.19
CA ALA A 8 0.14 18.04 3.80
C ALA A 8 1.16 16.88 3.76
N GLY A 9 0.79 15.72 4.30
CA GLY A 9 1.67 14.56 4.37
C GLY A 9 1.66 13.75 3.08
N ILE A 10 2.80 13.65 2.40
CA ILE A 10 3.00 12.79 1.22
C ILE A 10 2.86 11.29 1.52
N MET A 11 2.80 10.92 2.81
CA MET A 11 2.72 9.54 3.28
C MET A 11 1.47 8.81 2.76
N GLY A 12 0.31 9.49 2.73
CA GLY A 12 -0.94 8.91 2.25
C GLY A 12 -0.89 8.55 0.76
N PRO A 13 -0.54 9.51 -0.13
CA PRO A 13 -0.32 9.24 -1.55
C PRO A 13 0.69 8.13 -1.80
N ILE A 14 1.83 8.13 -1.10
CA ILE A 14 2.86 7.08 -1.27
C ILE A 14 2.30 5.70 -0.88
N TRP A 15 1.56 5.62 0.23
CA TRP A 15 0.92 4.38 0.65
C TRP A 15 -0.08 3.86 -0.39
N PHE A 16 -0.90 4.76 -0.94
CA PHE A 16 -1.89 4.44 -1.96
C PHE A 16 -1.25 3.99 -3.28
N MET A 17 -0.16 4.65 -3.70
CA MET A 17 0.62 4.25 -4.88
C MET A 17 1.22 2.85 -4.71
N GLY A 18 1.81 2.55 -3.55
CA GLY A 18 2.36 1.23 -3.25
C GLY A 18 1.30 0.12 -3.24
N TRP A 19 0.11 0.42 -2.72
CA TRP A 19 -1.02 -0.48 -2.78
C TRP A 19 -1.48 -0.79 -4.22
N LEU A 20 -1.69 0.24 -5.05
CA LEU A 20 -2.09 0.07 -6.46
C LEU A 20 -1.03 -0.69 -7.27
N PHE A 21 0.25 -0.35 -7.04
CA PHE A 21 1.37 -1.05 -7.65
C PHE A 21 1.34 -2.54 -7.33
N THR A 22 1.15 -2.91 -6.06
CA THR A 22 1.13 -4.31 -5.63
C THR A 22 0.00 -5.11 -6.28
N ILE A 23 -1.20 -4.51 -6.39
CA ILE A 23 -2.34 -5.15 -7.05
C ILE A 23 -2.04 -5.40 -8.54
N GLY A 24 -1.54 -4.38 -9.24
CA GLY A 24 -1.25 -4.49 -10.67
C GLY A 24 -0.07 -5.42 -10.97
N PHE A 25 0.98 -5.37 -10.14
CA PHE A 25 2.20 -6.15 -10.31
C PHE A 25 1.98 -7.65 -10.03
N LEU A 26 1.39 -7.98 -8.88
CA LEU A 26 1.17 -9.39 -8.48
C LEU A 26 -0.10 -10.01 -9.07
N LYS A 27 -0.95 -9.20 -9.73
CA LYS A 27 -2.25 -9.62 -10.27
C LYS A 27 -3.08 -10.41 -9.26
N VAL A 28 -3.11 -9.94 -8.02
CA VAL A 28 -3.82 -10.60 -6.90
C VAL A 28 -5.32 -10.65 -7.17
N THR A 29 -5.94 -11.81 -6.90
CA THR A 29 -7.39 -12.00 -6.98
C THR A 29 -8.11 -11.06 -6.01
N PHE A 30 -9.38 -10.73 -6.29
CA PHE A 30 -10.17 -9.72 -5.57
C PHE A 30 -10.02 -9.74 -4.03
N PHE A 31 -10.14 -10.91 -3.40
CA PHE A 31 -9.98 -11.07 -1.96
C PHE A 31 -8.53 -10.87 -1.46
N LYS A 32 -7.53 -11.26 -2.25
CA LYS A 32 -6.12 -10.98 -1.97
C LYS A 32 -5.79 -9.49 -2.17
N GLY A 33 -6.45 -8.82 -3.12
CA GLY A 33 -6.36 -7.37 -3.30
C GLY A 33 -6.92 -6.57 -2.11
N LEU A 34 -7.98 -7.06 -1.47
CA LEU A 34 -8.51 -6.47 -0.24
C LEU A 34 -7.54 -6.65 0.94
N LEU A 35 -6.88 -7.80 1.07
CA LEU A 35 -5.82 -7.99 2.07
C LEU A 35 -4.60 -7.09 1.78
N ALA A 36 -4.28 -6.86 0.50
CA ALA A 36 -3.20 -5.97 0.11
C ALA A 36 -3.44 -4.50 0.56
N LEU A 37 -4.69 -4.03 0.75
CA LEU A 37 -4.95 -2.67 1.28
C LEU A 37 -4.27 -2.43 2.63
N ILE A 38 -4.17 -3.48 3.44
CA ILE A 38 -3.65 -3.39 4.81
C ILE A 38 -2.19 -3.85 4.87
N ILE A 39 -1.82 -4.89 4.10
CA ILE A 39 -0.52 -5.57 4.23
C ILE A 39 0.26 -5.71 2.91
N TRP A 40 0.08 -4.81 1.93
CA TRP A 40 0.80 -4.90 0.64
C TRP A 40 2.34 -5.03 0.74
N PRO A 41 3.09 -4.42 1.69
CA PRO A 41 4.55 -4.55 1.72
C PRO A 41 4.98 -6.00 1.97
N TYR A 42 4.19 -6.76 2.73
CA TYR A 42 4.43 -8.19 2.97
C TYR A 42 4.30 -9.02 1.69
N TYR A 43 3.29 -8.74 0.86
CA TYR A 43 3.11 -9.45 -0.41
C TYR A 43 4.28 -9.23 -1.37
N LEU A 44 4.78 -7.99 -1.46
CA LEU A 44 5.98 -7.70 -2.25
C LEU A 44 7.22 -8.36 -1.66
N GLY A 45 7.44 -8.27 -0.34
CA GLY A 45 8.59 -8.90 0.31
C GLY A 45 8.61 -10.42 0.15
N SER A 46 7.46 -11.08 0.30
CA SER A 46 7.34 -12.51 0.06
C SER A 46 7.60 -12.89 -1.40
N TYR A 47 7.19 -12.06 -2.36
CA TYR A 47 7.47 -12.29 -3.77
C TYR A 47 8.96 -12.13 -4.09
N PHE A 48 9.60 -11.06 -3.63
CA PHE A 48 11.03 -10.82 -3.87
C PHE A 48 11.94 -11.79 -3.12
N SER A 49 11.52 -12.30 -1.96
CA SER A 49 12.25 -13.32 -1.23
C SER A 49 12.17 -14.71 -1.86
N ALA A 50 11.16 -14.95 -2.70
CA ALA A 50 10.97 -16.20 -3.43
C ALA A 50 11.61 -16.17 -4.82
N LEU A 51 12.18 -15.02 -5.20
CA LEU A 51 12.99 -14.84 -6.41
C LEU A 51 14.41 -15.38 -6.19
#